data_AF-A0A6P4JNN0-F1
#
_entry.id   AF-A0A6P4JNN0-F1
#
_cell.length_a   1.000
_cell.length_b   1.000
_cell.length_c   1.000
_cell.angle_alpha   90.00
_cell.angle_beta   90.00
_cell.angle_gamma   90.00
#
_symmetry.space_group_name_H-M   'P 1'
#
loop_
_entity.id
_entity.type
_entity.pdbx_description
1 polymer ?
#
loop_
_entity_poly.entity_id
_entity_poly.type
_entity_poly.pdbx_seq_one_letter_code
_entity_poly.pdbx_strand_id
1 'polypeptide(L)'
;MSNSHYNNYQQQQPHSSNGDNGEYQHQQMVHQPQRGFSNGHGGGGMKSVAVPDMCLFCFEVLDCELNNVDGPAMPMFSNDAYPLFVTWKIGRDKRLRGCIGTFSAMELHHGLREYALTSAFKDSRFAPISRDELPRLTVSVSILQNFEEAQGHLDWQLGVHGIRIEFLTERGCKRTATYLPQVATEQGWDQLQTIDSLLRKGGYRAAITQEMRKSIKLTRYRSQEIQMHYKEYREHQERRAQFGKVQC
;
A
#
# COMPACT_ATOMS: atom_id res chain seq x y z
N MET A 1 -30.72 -47.33 8.87
CA MET A 1 -30.53 -47.08 7.43
C MET A 1 -29.24 -46.26 7.31
N SER A 2 -28.08 -46.84 7.61
CA SER A 2 -27.29 -47.75 6.76
C SER A 2 -26.46 -46.99 5.72
N ASN A 3 -25.16 -46.90 6.02
CA ASN A 3 -23.97 -46.97 5.15
C ASN A 3 -23.80 -45.97 3.99
N SER A 4 -22.60 -45.59 3.56
CA SER A 4 -21.20 -45.65 4.04
C SER A 4 -20.30 -45.25 2.85
N HIS A 5 -19.03 -45.00 3.15
CA HIS A 5 -17.82 -44.95 2.29
C HIS A 5 -17.21 -43.54 2.13
N TYR A 6 -16.12 -43.13 2.81
CA TYR A 6 -14.75 -43.64 3.09
C TYR A 6 -13.70 -43.46 1.98
N ASN A 7 -12.47 -43.19 2.45
CA ASN A 7 -11.13 -43.07 1.81
C ASN A 7 -10.70 -41.63 1.46
N ASN A 8 -9.71 -40.97 2.06
CA ASN A 8 -8.42 -41.30 2.71
C ASN A 8 -7.35 -41.86 1.74
N TYR A 9 -6.25 -41.10 1.57
CA TYR A 9 -4.93 -41.63 1.15
C TYR A 9 -3.79 -40.78 1.72
N GLN A 10 -2.87 -41.47 2.38
CA GLN A 10 -1.64 -41.01 3.04
C GLN A 10 -0.44 -40.89 2.08
N GLN A 11 0.52 -40.09 2.56
CA GLN A 11 1.99 -40.07 2.35
C GLN A 11 2.67 -41.27 1.69
N GLN A 12 3.73 -40.97 0.91
CA GLN A 12 5.05 -41.63 1.00
C GLN A 12 6.14 -40.85 0.22
N GLN A 13 7.32 -40.68 0.83
CA GLN A 13 8.62 -40.46 0.15
C GLN A 13 9.28 -41.82 -0.15
N PRO A 14 10.31 -41.89 -1.02
CA PRO A 14 11.68 -42.03 -0.48
C PRO A 14 12.85 -41.40 -1.28
N HIS A 15 13.96 -41.30 -0.54
CA HIS A 15 15.40 -41.06 -0.77
C HIS A 15 16.15 -41.31 -2.13
N SER A 16 17.08 -40.37 -2.37
CA SER A 16 18.55 -40.50 -2.66
C SER A 16 19.14 -40.87 -4.05
N SER A 17 20.10 -40.01 -4.46
CA SER A 17 21.50 -40.26 -4.92
C SER A 17 21.95 -39.98 -6.38
N ASN A 18 23.02 -39.16 -6.44
CA ASN A 18 24.18 -39.07 -7.35
C ASN A 18 24.04 -38.75 -8.86
N GLY A 19 24.86 -37.77 -9.29
CA GLY A 19 25.77 -37.98 -10.43
C GLY A 19 25.76 -36.98 -11.60
N ASP A 20 26.74 -36.07 -11.60
CA ASP A 20 27.67 -35.75 -12.69
C ASP A 20 27.31 -34.81 -13.89
N ASN A 21 28.16 -33.77 -13.99
CA ASN A 21 28.82 -33.12 -15.14
C ASN A 21 28.10 -32.79 -16.46
N GLY A 22 28.18 -31.50 -16.85
CA GLY A 22 27.95 -31.00 -18.21
C GLY A 22 28.22 -29.50 -18.32
N GLU A 23 29.22 -29.14 -19.13
CA GLU A 23 30.01 -27.90 -19.11
C GLU A 23 29.81 -27.10 -20.44
N TYR A 24 30.05 -25.77 -20.42
CA TYR A 24 30.24 -24.82 -21.57
C TYR A 24 29.00 -24.38 -22.40
N GLN A 25 28.82 -23.15 -22.92
CA GLN A 25 29.64 -21.99 -23.32
C GLN A 25 28.86 -20.68 -23.05
N HIS A 26 29.40 -19.57 -22.50
CA HIS A 26 30.27 -18.54 -23.08
C HIS A 26 29.74 -17.81 -24.34
N GLN A 27 29.19 -16.59 -24.17
CA GLN A 27 29.49 -15.47 -25.07
C GLN A 27 29.30 -14.10 -24.39
N GLN A 28 30.42 -13.39 -24.25
CA GLN A 28 30.54 -11.97 -23.93
C GLN A 28 30.44 -11.14 -25.23
N MET A 29 29.90 -9.92 -25.14
CA MET A 29 30.27 -8.81 -26.04
C MET A 29 30.55 -7.55 -25.22
N VAL A 30 31.58 -6.84 -25.64
CA VAL A 30 32.37 -5.86 -24.89
C VAL A 30 32.58 -4.65 -25.81
N HIS A 31 32.26 -3.43 -25.30
CA HIS A 31 32.84 -2.10 -25.64
C HIS A 31 32.37 -1.41 -26.96
N GLN A 32 32.21 -0.07 -27.10
CA GLN A 32 32.70 1.12 -26.37
C GLN A 32 31.96 2.43 -26.86
N PRO A 33 32.35 3.70 -26.52
CA PRO A 33 31.43 4.79 -26.15
C PRO A 33 31.39 5.97 -27.15
N GLN A 34 30.47 6.93 -26.96
CA GLN A 34 30.70 8.32 -27.40
C GLN A 34 30.21 9.37 -26.40
N ARG A 35 31.10 10.35 -26.16
CA ARG A 35 30.95 11.65 -25.48
C ARG A 35 29.93 12.49 -26.27
N GLY A 36 29.12 13.41 -25.74
CA GLY A 36 29.06 14.13 -24.48
C GLY A 36 28.72 15.58 -24.83
N PHE A 37 27.71 16.20 -24.22
CA PHE A 37 27.61 17.67 -24.08
C PHE A 37 26.81 18.04 -22.82
N SER A 38 27.45 18.90 -22.03
CA SER A 38 26.99 19.54 -20.81
C SER A 38 25.78 20.44 -21.01
N ASN A 39 24.89 20.48 -20.03
CA ASN A 39 24.43 21.75 -19.44
C ASN A 39 23.79 21.49 -18.07
N GLY A 40 24.38 22.11 -17.04
CA GLY A 40 23.77 22.18 -15.72
C GLY A 40 22.61 23.17 -15.71
N HIS A 41 21.69 22.97 -14.76
CA HIS A 41 21.07 23.95 -13.86
C HIS A 41 19.78 23.34 -13.30
N GLY A 42 19.61 23.45 -11.98
CA GLY A 42 18.33 23.21 -11.32
C GLY A 42 18.44 22.28 -10.14
N GLY A 43 18.46 22.84 -8.92
CA GLY A 43 18.48 22.10 -7.67
C GLY A 43 17.42 21.00 -7.64
N GLY A 44 17.88 19.76 -7.44
CA GLY A 44 17.03 18.59 -7.32
C GLY A 44 16.25 18.62 -6.01
N GLY A 45 15.21 19.43 -5.93
CA GLY A 45 14.10 19.12 -5.04
C GLY A 45 13.52 17.79 -5.51
N MET A 46 13.46 16.79 -4.63
CA MET A 46 12.75 15.53 -4.93
C MET A 46 11.36 15.89 -5.46
N LYS A 47 11.06 15.57 -6.72
CA LYS A 47 9.71 15.72 -7.27
C LYS A 47 8.78 14.86 -6.41
N SER A 48 7.77 15.47 -5.82
CA SER A 48 6.72 14.75 -5.10
C SER A 48 6.01 13.81 -6.07
N VAL A 49 5.97 12.52 -5.74
CA VAL A 49 5.23 11.52 -6.52
C VAL A 49 3.74 11.62 -6.20
N ALA A 50 3.41 11.80 -4.91
CA ALA A 50 2.04 12.06 -4.50
C ALA A 50 1.64 13.48 -4.94
N VAL A 51 0.56 13.59 -5.72
CA VAL A 51 0.03 14.85 -6.25
C VAL A 51 -1.48 14.95 -6.01
N PRO A 52 -2.05 16.16 -5.87
CA PRO A 52 -3.49 16.34 -5.59
C PRO A 52 -4.42 15.65 -6.59
N ASP A 53 -3.99 15.54 -7.86
CA ASP A 53 -4.76 14.88 -8.91
C ASP A 53 -5.06 13.40 -8.63
N MET A 54 -4.24 12.73 -7.81
CA MET A 54 -4.53 11.37 -7.36
C MET A 54 -5.78 11.32 -6.49
N CYS A 55 -5.95 12.28 -5.58
CA CYS A 55 -7.16 12.38 -4.76
C CYS A 55 -8.39 12.75 -5.59
N LEU A 56 -8.23 13.68 -6.56
CA LEU A 56 -9.30 14.01 -7.50
C LEU A 56 -9.75 12.76 -8.25
N PHE A 57 -8.80 12.01 -8.81
CA PHE A 57 -9.08 10.77 -9.53
C PHE A 57 -9.80 9.73 -8.66
N CYS A 58 -9.37 9.53 -7.40
CA CYS A 58 -10.08 8.63 -6.49
C CYS A 58 -11.53 9.06 -6.22
N PHE A 59 -11.79 10.36 -6.07
CA PHE A 59 -13.17 10.87 -5.93
C PHE A 59 -13.98 10.72 -7.23
N GLU A 60 -13.39 11.02 -8.39
CA GLU A 60 -14.08 10.82 -9.67
C GLU A 60 -14.46 9.35 -9.89
N VAL A 61 -13.54 8.43 -9.58
CA VAL A 61 -13.79 6.98 -9.63
C VAL A 61 -14.97 6.60 -8.73
N LEU A 62 -14.96 7.07 -7.47
CA LEU A 62 -16.04 6.78 -6.52
C LEU A 62 -17.39 7.40 -6.95
N ASP A 63 -17.38 8.64 -7.43
CA ASP A 63 -18.59 9.35 -7.87
C ASP A 63 -19.18 8.70 -9.13
N CYS A 64 -18.36 8.32 -10.12
CA CYS A 64 -18.81 7.56 -11.29
C CYS A 64 -19.49 6.24 -10.88
N GLU A 65 -18.87 5.46 -9.99
CA GLU A 65 -19.45 4.20 -9.52
C GLU A 65 -20.79 4.41 -8.80
N LEU A 66 -20.86 5.38 -7.88
CA LEU A 66 -22.09 5.67 -7.12
C LEU A 66 -23.24 6.23 -7.98
N ASN A 67 -22.92 6.83 -9.13
CA ASN A 67 -23.91 7.36 -10.06
C ASN A 67 -24.16 6.44 -11.28
N ASN A 68 -23.53 5.26 -11.33
CA ASN A 68 -23.57 4.35 -12.49
C ASN A 68 -23.21 5.05 -13.81
N VAL A 69 -22.17 5.88 -13.79
CA VAL A 69 -21.60 6.54 -14.96
C VAL A 69 -20.30 5.83 -15.33
N ASP A 70 -19.99 5.81 -16.64
CA ASP A 70 -18.69 5.31 -17.10
C ASP A 70 -17.54 5.99 -16.35
N GLY A 71 -16.49 5.22 -16.10
CA GLY A 71 -15.38 5.65 -15.25
C GLY A 71 -14.69 6.93 -15.77
N PRO A 72 -13.93 7.62 -14.91
CA PRO A 72 -13.22 8.83 -15.32
C PRO A 72 -12.24 8.57 -16.45
N ALA A 73 -11.97 9.65 -17.19
CA ALA A 73 -10.93 9.73 -18.20
C ALA A 73 -9.55 9.35 -17.62
N MET A 74 -8.61 9.08 -18.54
CA MET A 74 -7.23 8.77 -18.15
C MET A 74 -6.62 9.93 -17.36
N PRO A 75 -6.03 9.66 -16.18
CA PRO A 75 -5.40 10.69 -15.38
C PRO A 75 -4.09 11.19 -16.01
N MET A 76 -3.72 12.44 -15.72
CA MET A 76 -2.55 13.10 -16.31
C MET A 76 -1.27 12.98 -15.46
N PHE A 77 -1.34 12.35 -14.28
CA PHE A 77 -0.17 12.10 -13.44
C PHE A 77 0.60 10.83 -13.87
N SER A 78 1.80 10.62 -13.31
CA SER A 78 2.64 9.45 -13.65
C SER A 78 1.89 8.12 -13.50
N ASN A 79 2.16 7.15 -14.38
CA ASN A 79 1.69 5.77 -14.25
C ASN A 79 2.76 4.80 -13.73
N ASP A 80 3.88 5.31 -13.22
CA ASP A 80 4.93 4.49 -12.62
C ASP A 80 4.37 3.57 -11.51
N ALA A 81 4.98 2.41 -11.33
CA ALA A 81 4.48 1.43 -10.37
C ALA A 81 4.96 1.71 -8.95
N TYR A 82 4.03 1.80 -7.99
CA TYR A 82 4.33 1.98 -6.57
C TYR A 82 3.42 1.11 -5.69
N PRO A 83 3.90 0.68 -4.51
CA PRO A 83 2.99 0.22 -3.46
C PRO A 83 2.20 1.41 -2.93
N LEU A 84 0.90 1.25 -2.76
CA LEU A 84 0.00 2.36 -2.45
C LEU A 84 -1.18 1.93 -1.58
N PHE A 85 -1.75 2.90 -0.86
CA PHE A 85 -2.96 2.75 -0.07
C PHE A 85 -3.92 3.89 -0.36
N VAL A 86 -5.21 3.55 -0.47
CA VAL A 86 -6.31 4.53 -0.49
C VAL A 86 -7.10 4.38 0.80
N THR A 87 -7.29 5.52 1.48
CA THR A 87 -7.99 5.59 2.76
C THR A 87 -9.14 6.60 2.65
N TRP A 88 -10.34 6.15 2.98
CA TRP A 88 -11.50 7.01 3.21
C TRP A 88 -11.62 7.33 4.69
N LYS A 89 -11.81 8.61 4.99
CA LYS A 89 -12.14 9.13 6.32
C LYS A 89 -13.46 9.90 6.23
N ILE A 90 -14.23 9.95 7.32
CA ILE A 90 -15.53 10.62 7.35
C ILE A 90 -15.66 11.55 8.57
N GLY A 91 -16.35 12.67 8.38
CA GLY A 91 -16.69 13.59 9.46
C GLY A 91 -15.54 14.53 9.84
N ARG A 92 -15.83 15.42 10.81
CA ARG A 92 -14.90 16.47 11.25
C ARG A 92 -13.69 15.90 12.01
N ASP A 93 -13.90 14.78 12.69
CA ASP A 93 -12.90 14.02 13.43
C ASP A 93 -12.08 13.07 12.53
N LYS A 94 -12.34 13.06 11.22
CA LYS A 94 -11.63 12.24 10.22
C LYS A 94 -11.55 10.76 10.61
N ARG A 95 -12.65 10.21 11.12
CA ARG A 95 -12.74 8.78 11.48
C ARG A 95 -12.52 7.89 10.26
N LEU A 96 -11.79 6.80 10.45
CA LEU A 96 -11.57 5.80 9.41
C LEU A 96 -12.91 5.24 8.89
N ARG A 97 -13.09 5.28 7.57
CA ARG A 97 -14.29 4.81 6.85
C ARG A 97 -14.00 3.68 5.84
N GLY A 98 -12.72 3.47 5.52
CA GLY A 98 -12.22 2.37 4.72
C GLY A 98 -10.74 2.58 4.43
N CYS A 99 -9.93 1.52 4.38
CA CYS A 99 -8.51 1.62 3.99
C CYS A 99 -8.02 0.28 3.45
N ILE A 100 -7.68 0.26 2.16
CA ILE A 100 -7.14 -0.91 1.46
C ILE A 100 -6.04 -0.44 0.50
N GLY A 101 -5.05 -1.30 0.28
CA GLY A 101 -3.90 -1.04 -0.56
C GLY A 101 -3.02 -2.26 -0.68
N THR A 102 -1.80 -2.05 -1.19
CA THR A 102 -0.85 -3.10 -1.49
C THR A 102 0.59 -2.72 -1.14
N PHE A 103 1.38 -3.74 -0.82
CA PHE A 103 2.84 -3.63 -0.70
C PHE A 103 3.57 -4.03 -2.00
N SER A 104 2.86 -4.60 -2.97
CA SER A 104 3.41 -4.87 -4.29
C SER A 104 3.28 -3.61 -5.14
N ALA A 105 4.31 -3.30 -5.92
CA ALA A 105 4.24 -2.17 -6.83
C ALA A 105 3.14 -2.40 -7.87
N MET A 106 2.24 -1.42 -8.01
CA MET A 106 1.18 -1.40 -9.02
C MET A 106 1.21 -0.06 -9.74
N GLU A 107 0.93 -0.08 -11.04
CA GLU A 107 0.75 1.12 -11.84
C GLU A 107 -0.27 2.05 -11.18
N LEU A 108 0.10 3.32 -10.97
CA LEU A 108 -0.70 4.26 -10.19
C LEU A 108 -2.13 4.41 -10.73
N HIS A 109 -2.33 4.42 -12.05
CA HIS A 109 -3.66 4.63 -12.63
C HIS A 109 -4.59 3.45 -12.29
N HIS A 110 -4.09 2.22 -12.45
CA HIS A 110 -4.84 1.01 -12.13
C HIS A 110 -5.04 0.85 -10.63
N GLY A 111 -3.97 0.94 -9.85
CA GLY A 111 -4.01 0.73 -8.41
C GLY A 111 -4.87 1.77 -7.67
N LEU A 112 -4.81 3.05 -8.04
CA LEU A 112 -5.68 4.07 -7.43
C LEU A 112 -7.15 3.85 -7.75
N ARG A 113 -7.48 3.43 -8.98
CA ARG A 113 -8.86 3.09 -9.37
C ARG A 113 -9.36 1.90 -8.56
N GLU A 114 -8.60 0.81 -8.54
CA GLU A 114 -8.97 -0.42 -7.83
C GLU A 114 -9.13 -0.18 -6.33
N TYR A 115 -8.14 0.47 -5.70
CA TYR A 115 -8.14 0.65 -4.26
C TYR A 115 -9.06 1.77 -3.78
N ALA A 116 -9.42 2.75 -4.62
CA ALA A 116 -10.51 3.68 -4.31
C ALA A 116 -11.84 2.94 -4.10
N LEU A 117 -12.22 2.07 -5.05
CA LEU A 117 -13.47 1.30 -4.98
C LEU A 117 -13.41 0.20 -3.92
N THR A 118 -12.29 -0.53 -3.84
CA THR A 118 -12.14 -1.64 -2.90
C THR A 118 -12.16 -1.13 -1.46
N SER A 119 -11.49 -0.02 -1.15
CA SER A 119 -11.55 0.58 0.20
C SER A 119 -12.91 1.20 0.51
N ALA A 120 -13.67 1.65 -0.49
CA ALA A 120 -15.02 2.20 -0.29
C ALA A 120 -16.09 1.12 -0.08
N PHE A 121 -15.98 -0.02 -0.76
CA PHE A 121 -17.08 -0.99 -0.86
C PHE A 121 -16.77 -2.39 -0.32
N LYS A 122 -15.50 -2.77 -0.23
CA LYS A 122 -15.07 -4.14 0.07
C LYS A 122 -14.23 -4.26 1.34
N ASP A 123 -14.03 -3.17 2.07
CA ASP A 123 -13.43 -3.21 3.40
C ASP A 123 -14.43 -3.80 4.42
N SER A 124 -14.28 -5.09 4.73
CA SER A 124 -15.23 -5.87 5.55
C SER A 124 -15.47 -5.34 6.96
N ARG A 125 -14.67 -4.37 7.42
CA ARG A 125 -14.86 -3.69 8.71
C ARG A 125 -15.98 -2.66 8.67
N PHE A 126 -16.43 -2.25 7.49
CA PHE A 126 -17.40 -1.17 7.30
C PHE A 126 -18.47 -1.59 6.28
N ALA A 127 -19.66 -1.00 6.38
CA ALA A 127 -20.65 -1.09 5.31
C ALA A 127 -20.13 -0.35 4.06
N PRO A 128 -20.56 -0.72 2.84
CA PRO A 128 -20.25 0.04 1.63
C PRO A 128 -20.57 1.53 1.78
N ILE A 129 -19.71 2.42 1.28
CA ILE A 129 -19.95 3.88 1.30
C ILE A 129 -21.19 4.22 0.47
N SER A 130 -22.08 5.06 1.00
CA SER A 130 -23.27 5.52 0.28
C SER A 130 -23.10 6.95 -0.26
N ARG A 131 -23.95 7.33 -1.22
CA ARG A 131 -23.90 8.64 -1.89
C ARG A 131 -24.09 9.82 -0.93
N ASP A 132 -24.92 9.67 0.10
CA ASP A 132 -25.16 10.70 1.11
C ASP A 132 -23.95 10.92 2.06
N GLU A 133 -22.98 10.00 2.06
CA GLU A 133 -21.73 10.16 2.80
C GLU A 133 -20.75 11.09 2.09
N LEU A 134 -20.80 11.18 0.75
CA LEU A 134 -19.84 11.92 -0.08
C LEU A 134 -19.49 13.31 0.47
N PRO A 135 -20.46 14.19 0.84
CA PRO A 135 -20.14 15.53 1.34
C PRO A 135 -19.29 15.58 2.62
N ARG A 136 -19.18 14.46 3.34
CA ARG A 136 -18.45 14.34 4.61
C ARG A 136 -17.14 13.56 4.46
N LEU A 137 -16.80 13.08 3.27
CA LEU A 137 -15.63 12.24 3.05
C LEU A 137 -14.37 13.08 2.85
N THR A 138 -13.27 12.51 3.33
CA THR A 138 -11.90 12.88 2.99
C THR A 138 -11.22 11.64 2.42
N VAL A 139 -10.60 11.75 1.25
CA VAL A 139 -9.71 10.72 0.72
C VAL A 139 -8.27 11.03 1.14
N SER A 140 -7.51 9.98 1.42
CA SER A 140 -6.06 10.02 1.56
C SER A 140 -5.43 9.00 0.62
N VAL A 141 -4.43 9.43 -0.13
CA VAL A 141 -3.59 8.58 -0.99
C VAL A 141 -2.19 8.55 -0.40
N SER A 142 -1.71 7.34 -0.07
CA SER A 142 -0.37 7.11 0.46
C SER A 142 0.46 6.31 -0.54
N ILE A 143 1.54 6.89 -1.05
CA ILE A 143 2.50 6.23 -1.94
C ILE A 143 3.72 5.81 -1.12
N LEU A 144 4.02 4.51 -1.08
CA LEU A 144 5.09 3.95 -0.26
C LEU A 144 6.39 3.83 -1.05
N GLN A 145 7.51 4.20 -0.40
CA GLN A 145 8.82 4.32 -1.04
C GLN A 145 9.94 3.96 -0.06
N ASN A 146 11.15 3.77 -0.59
CA ASN A 146 12.39 3.61 0.19
C ASN A 146 12.30 2.45 1.21
N PHE A 147 11.93 1.26 0.73
CA PHE A 147 11.90 0.06 1.57
C PHE A 147 13.32 -0.39 1.91
N GLU A 148 13.62 -0.49 3.20
CA GLU A 148 14.93 -0.86 3.74
C GLU A 148 14.76 -1.94 4.81
N GLU A 149 15.59 -2.98 4.77
CA GLU A 149 15.69 -3.92 5.89
C GLU A 149 16.38 -3.25 7.07
N ALA A 150 15.74 -3.28 8.24
CA ALA A 150 16.25 -2.66 9.44
C ALA A 150 17.21 -3.60 10.19
N GLN A 151 18.17 -3.03 10.91
CA GLN A 151 19.16 -3.78 11.70
C GLN A 151 18.57 -4.42 12.97
N GLY A 152 17.33 -4.06 13.31
CA GLY A 152 16.59 -4.65 14.42
C GLY A 152 15.18 -4.07 14.54
N HIS A 153 14.38 -4.61 15.46
CA HIS A 153 12.97 -4.23 15.65
C HIS A 153 12.76 -2.77 16.11
N LEU A 154 13.82 -2.08 16.55
CA LEU A 154 13.79 -0.65 16.94
C LEU A 154 14.55 0.26 15.97
N ASP A 155 15.10 -0.26 14.88
CA ASP A 155 15.86 0.53 13.89
C ASP A 155 14.91 1.23 12.89
N TRP A 156 14.14 2.17 13.41
CA TRP A 156 13.21 3.03 12.67
C TRP A 156 12.91 4.29 13.49
N GLN A 157 12.12 5.22 12.95
CA GLN A 157 11.85 6.51 13.59
C GLN A 157 10.35 6.80 13.58
N LEU A 158 9.80 7.14 14.75
CA LEU A 158 8.39 7.50 14.94
C LEU A 158 8.01 8.70 14.07
N GLY A 159 6.85 8.63 13.43
CA GLY A 159 6.33 9.69 12.55
C GLY A 159 7.06 9.83 11.20
N VAL A 160 8.18 9.12 11.00
CA VAL A 160 8.96 9.17 9.75
C VAL A 160 8.84 7.87 8.97
N HIS A 161 8.97 6.74 9.65
CA HIS A 161 9.00 5.44 9.02
C HIS A 161 7.69 4.68 9.26
N GLY A 162 7.12 4.15 8.18
CA GLY A 162 6.21 3.02 8.24
C GLY A 162 7.02 1.75 8.41
N ILE A 163 6.42 0.74 9.05
CA ILE A 163 7.11 -0.51 9.33
C ILE A 163 6.26 -1.70 8.91
N ARG A 164 6.91 -2.71 8.34
CA ARG A 164 6.35 -4.02 8.05
C ARG A 164 7.19 -5.05 8.80
N ILE A 165 6.54 -5.77 9.70
CA ILE A 165 7.19 -6.84 10.45
C ILE A 165 6.83 -8.20 9.85
N GLU A 166 7.79 -9.10 9.87
CA GLU A 166 7.65 -10.52 9.61
C GLU A 166 8.06 -11.29 10.86
N PHE A 167 7.24 -12.25 11.26
CA PHE A 167 7.47 -13.05 12.46
C PHE A 167 6.82 -14.43 12.36
N LEU A 168 7.23 -15.35 13.22
CA LEU A 168 6.58 -16.65 13.41
C LEU A 168 5.59 -16.58 14.58
N THR A 169 4.40 -17.13 14.40
CA THR A 169 3.45 -17.32 15.51
C THR A 169 3.90 -18.43 16.43
N GLU A 170 3.23 -18.57 17.58
CA GLU A 170 3.43 -19.69 18.50
C GLU A 170 3.18 -21.08 17.87
N ARG A 171 2.54 -21.13 16.69
CA ARG A 171 2.30 -22.35 15.91
C ARG A 171 3.32 -22.54 14.78
N GLY A 172 4.38 -21.73 14.73
CA GLY A 172 5.38 -21.76 13.67
C GLY A 172 4.91 -21.20 12.32
N CYS A 173 3.73 -20.56 12.26
CA CYS A 173 3.24 -19.98 11.01
C CYS A 173 3.85 -18.60 10.78
N LYS A 174 4.40 -18.37 9.59
CA LYS A 174 4.90 -17.04 9.18
C LYS A 174 3.73 -16.07 8.97
N ARG A 175 3.82 -14.89 9.59
CA ARG A 175 2.84 -13.80 9.48
C ARG A 175 3.55 -12.49 9.19
N THR A 176 2.78 -11.54 8.66
CA THR A 176 3.24 -10.17 8.49
C THR A 176 2.20 -9.20 9.03
N ALA A 177 2.66 -8.05 9.52
CA ALA A 177 1.82 -6.95 9.94
C ALA A 177 2.50 -5.64 9.60
N THR A 178 1.71 -4.57 9.46
CA THR A 178 2.26 -3.26 9.10
C THR A 178 1.49 -2.12 9.74
N TYR A 179 2.21 -1.02 9.96
CA TYR A 179 1.65 0.30 10.22
C TYR A 179 2.32 1.34 9.32
N LEU A 180 1.52 2.29 8.86
CA LEU A 180 1.98 3.47 8.14
C LEU A 180 2.64 4.46 9.15
N PRO A 181 3.47 5.42 8.69
CA PRO A 181 4.28 6.28 9.56
C PRO A 181 3.51 7.02 10.67
N GLN A 182 2.28 7.44 10.37
CA GLN A 182 1.44 8.26 11.25
C GLN A 182 0.77 7.46 12.39
N VAL A 183 0.61 6.14 12.25
CA VAL A 183 -0.23 5.37 13.18
C VAL A 183 0.32 5.38 14.61
N ALA A 184 1.62 5.16 14.79
CA ALA A 184 2.23 5.14 16.12
C ALA A 184 2.07 6.49 16.83
N THR A 185 2.34 7.58 16.11
CA THR A 185 2.23 8.95 16.65
C THR A 185 0.79 9.34 16.96
N GLU A 186 -0.19 8.95 16.13
CA GLU A 186 -1.61 9.21 16.38
C GLU A 186 -2.13 8.46 17.62
N GLN A 187 -1.54 7.32 17.95
CA GLN A 187 -1.90 6.54 19.15
C GLN A 187 -1.10 6.93 20.40
N GLY A 188 -0.09 7.79 20.26
CA GLY A 188 0.83 8.12 21.35
C GLY A 188 1.72 6.95 21.77
N TRP A 189 1.98 5.99 20.86
CA TRP A 189 2.82 4.83 21.14
C TRP A 189 4.30 5.12 20.92
N ASP A 190 5.14 4.58 21.80
CA ASP A 190 6.57 4.47 21.54
C ASP A 190 6.88 3.30 20.57
N GLN A 191 8.16 3.11 20.26
CA GLN A 191 8.57 2.05 19.33
C GLN A 191 8.26 0.64 19.83
N LEU A 192 8.47 0.36 21.13
CA LEU A 192 8.22 -0.96 21.71
C LEU A 192 6.72 -1.28 21.73
N GLN A 193 5.90 -0.33 22.18
CA GLN A 193 4.44 -0.43 22.16
C GLN A 193 3.92 -0.65 20.74
N THR A 194 4.50 0.02 19.74
CA THR A 194 4.15 -0.16 18.33
C THR A 194 4.46 -1.58 17.84
N ILE A 195 5.63 -2.12 18.19
CA ILE A 195 6.02 -3.50 17.83
C ILE A 195 5.08 -4.52 18.48
N ASP A 196 4.78 -4.35 19.77
CA ASP A 196 3.88 -5.25 20.50
C ASP A 196 2.47 -5.20 19.90
N SER A 197 1.98 -4.01 19.58
CA SER A 197 0.70 -3.80 18.90
C SER A 197 0.68 -4.48 17.52
N LEU A 198 1.76 -4.39 16.74
CA LEU A 198 1.87 -5.07 15.44
C LEU A 198 1.85 -6.59 15.55
N LEU A 199 2.55 -7.16 16.54
CA LEU A 199 2.50 -8.60 16.80
C LEU A 199 1.06 -9.03 17.09
N ARG A 200 0.34 -8.31 17.95
CA ARG A 200 -1.08 -8.58 18.24
C ARG A 200 -1.94 -8.45 16.99
N LYS A 201 -1.78 -7.38 16.20
CA LYS A 201 -2.48 -7.16 14.94
C LYS A 201 -2.22 -8.28 13.93
N GLY A 202 -1.00 -8.78 13.86
CA GLY A 202 -0.60 -9.91 13.01
C GLY A 202 -1.04 -11.29 13.53
N GLY A 203 -1.73 -11.33 14.68
CA GLY A 203 -2.33 -12.54 15.24
C GLY A 203 -1.46 -13.31 16.23
N TYR A 204 -0.38 -12.71 16.75
CA TYR A 204 0.43 -13.32 17.82
C TYR A 204 -0.32 -13.30 19.16
N ARG A 205 -0.55 -14.48 19.76
CA ARG A 205 -1.41 -14.60 20.96
C ARG A 205 -0.64 -14.91 22.24
N ALA A 206 0.57 -15.46 22.14
CA ALA A 206 1.39 -15.77 23.32
C ALA A 206 1.90 -14.51 24.05
N ALA A 207 2.66 -14.72 25.13
CA ALA A 207 3.38 -13.65 25.81
C ALA A 207 4.48 -13.08 24.91
N ILE A 208 4.60 -11.75 24.85
CA ILE A 208 5.60 -11.09 24.01
C ILE A 208 6.90 -10.95 24.80
N THR A 209 7.84 -11.87 24.57
CA THR A 209 9.16 -11.88 25.22
C THR A 209 10.17 -11.00 24.48
N GLN A 210 11.30 -10.70 25.11
CA GLN A 210 12.38 -9.97 24.45
C GLN A 210 12.99 -10.76 23.29
N GLU A 211 13.09 -12.09 23.39
CA GLU A 211 13.54 -12.94 22.29
C GLU A 211 12.59 -12.86 21.10
N MET A 212 11.27 -12.85 21.37
CA MET A 212 10.27 -12.71 20.31
C MET A 212 10.40 -11.37 19.60
N ARG A 213 10.64 -10.26 20.31
CA ARG A 213 10.88 -8.96 19.66
C ARG A 213 12.15 -8.98 18.82
N LYS A 214 13.22 -9.59 19.32
CA LYS A 214 14.51 -9.71 18.60
C LYS A 214 14.44 -10.62 17.38
N SER A 215 13.53 -11.59 17.33
CA SER A 215 13.38 -12.49 16.18
C SER A 215 12.60 -11.89 15.01
N ILE A 216 11.99 -10.72 15.19
CA ILE A 216 11.26 -10.02 14.14
C ILE A 216 12.21 -9.57 13.04
N LYS A 217 11.89 -9.92 11.80
CA LYS A 217 12.45 -9.25 10.62
C LYS A 217 11.63 -8.01 10.33
N LEU A 218 12.26 -6.84 10.36
CA LEU A 218 11.60 -5.55 10.15
C LEU A 218 12.08 -4.93 8.84
N THR A 219 11.12 -4.49 8.02
CA THR A 219 11.37 -3.60 6.89
C THR A 219 10.76 -2.25 7.21
N ARG A 220 11.55 -1.18 7.14
CA ARG A 220 11.07 0.20 7.27
C ARG A 220 10.88 0.81 5.88
N TYR A 221 9.98 1.78 5.77
CA TYR A 221 9.74 2.52 4.53
C TYR A 221 9.26 3.93 4.84
N ARG A 222 9.29 4.81 3.84
CA ARG A 222 8.67 6.14 3.91
C ARG A 222 7.41 6.17 3.06
N SER A 223 6.55 7.13 3.32
CA SER A 223 5.39 7.37 2.46
C SER A 223 5.23 8.85 2.17
N GLN A 224 4.81 9.17 0.95
CA GLN A 224 4.24 10.47 0.64
C GLN A 224 2.72 10.35 0.73
N GLU A 225 2.11 11.18 1.58
CA GLU A 225 0.65 11.19 1.78
C GLU A 225 0.08 12.50 1.26
N ILE A 226 -1.03 12.42 0.53
CA ILE A 226 -1.83 13.57 0.14
C ILE A 226 -3.30 13.30 0.46
N GLN A 227 -4.03 14.33 0.91
CA GLN A 227 -5.42 14.22 1.32
C GLN A 227 -6.26 15.29 0.62
N MET A 228 -7.54 14.99 0.43
CA MET A 228 -8.52 15.95 -0.10
C MET A 228 -9.88 15.70 0.53
N HIS A 229 -10.54 16.76 0.98
CA HIS A 229 -11.94 16.72 1.39
C HIS A 229 -12.87 16.82 0.16
N TYR A 230 -14.04 16.18 0.20
CA TYR A 230 -14.99 16.19 -0.92
C TYR A 230 -15.38 17.60 -1.40
N LYS A 231 -15.46 18.56 -0.47
CA LYS A 231 -15.70 19.98 -0.81
C LYS A 231 -14.67 20.52 -1.81
N GLU A 232 -13.38 20.23 -1.60
CA GLU A 232 -12.30 20.66 -2.50
C GLU A 232 -12.40 20.00 -3.87
N TYR A 233 -12.78 18.72 -3.91
CA TYR A 233 -13.10 18.00 -5.15
C TYR A 233 -14.25 18.68 -5.91
N ARG A 234 -15.35 19.02 -5.23
CA ARG A 234 -16.49 19.70 -5.84
C ARG A 234 -16.14 21.07 -6.41
N GLU A 235 -15.41 21.87 -5.65
CA GLU A 235 -14.92 23.17 -6.12
C GLU A 235 -14.01 23.02 -7.36
N HIS A 236 -13.21 21.94 -7.42
CA HIS A 236 -12.39 21.65 -8.59
C HIS A 236 -13.23 21.28 -9.83
N GLN A 237 -14.26 20.45 -9.67
CA GLN A 237 -15.18 20.10 -10.76
C GLN A 237 -15.95 21.31 -11.30
N GLU A 238 -16.42 22.19 -10.40
CA GLU A 238 -17.12 23.42 -10.78
C GLU A 238 -16.23 24.35 -11.60
N ARG A 239 -14.96 24.52 -11.20
CA ARG A 239 -13.98 25.28 -11.98
C ARG A 239 -13.78 24.68 -13.37
N ARG A 240 -13.56 23.37 -13.49
CA ARG A 240 -13.39 22.69 -14.79
C ARG A 240 -14.59 22.90 -15.71
N ALA A 241 -15.81 22.82 -15.17
CA ALA A 241 -17.03 23.04 -15.92
C ALA A 241 -17.19 24.51 -16.38
N GLN A 242 -16.71 25.48 -15.60
CA GLN A 242 -16.76 26.89 -15.97
C GLN A 242 -15.76 27.23 -17.08
N PHE A 243 -14.52 26.73 -17.03
CA PHE A 243 -13.53 26.95 -18.08
C PHE A 243 -13.87 26.23 -19.39
N GLY A 244 -14.51 25.06 -19.32
CA GLY A 244 -14.98 24.33 -20.51
C GLY A 244 -16.12 25.03 -21.27
N LYS A 245 -16.85 25.95 -20.62
CA LYS A 245 -17.95 26.73 -21.26
C LYS A 245 -17.49 28.03 -21.92
N VAL A 246 -16.27 28.50 -21.65
CA VAL A 246 -15.75 29.79 -22.17
C VAL A 246 -15.02 29.63 -23.52
N GLN A 247 -14.81 28.39 -23.97
CA GLN A 247 -14.18 28.07 -25.27
C GLN A 247 -15.18 27.67 -26.37
N CYS A 248 -16.47 27.93 -26.19
CA CYS A 248 -17.51 27.69 -27.20
C CYS A 248 -18.08 29.00 -27.75
#